data_AF-A0A350P9J7-F1
#
_entry.id   AF-A0A350P9J7-F1
#
_cell.length_a   1.000
_cell.length_b   1.000
_cell.length_c   1.000
_cell.angle_alpha   90.00
_cell.angle_beta   90.00
_cell.angle_gamma   90.00
#
_symmetry.space_group_name_H-M   'P 1'
#
loop_
_entity.id
_entity.type
_entity.pdbx_description
1 polymer ?
#
loop_
_entity_poly.entity_id
_entity_poly.type
_entity_poly.pdbx_seq_one_letter_code
_entity_poly.pdbx_strand_id
1 'polypeptide(L)'
;MKFLVFLGTVRDSTPPRPARLGARVSDALVTCLQRRYGEHDVELVDAMDFSPSPVFKPHFAYPEGKAPSALNQLAEKIEAADGFVMISPEYNHSMSPAL
;
A
#
# COMPACT_ATOMS: atom_id res chain seq x y z
N MET A 1 8.31 -10.71 -13.13
CA MET A 1 7.54 -9.46 -13.08
C MET A 1 7.48 -8.97 -11.64
N LYS A 2 7.48 -7.66 -11.42
CA LYS A 2 7.36 -7.03 -10.12
C LYS A 2 5.92 -6.54 -9.90
N PHE A 3 5.29 -6.98 -8.82
CA PHE A 3 3.96 -6.54 -8.42
C PHE A 3 4.01 -5.81 -7.07
N LEU A 4 3.30 -4.68 -6.98
CA LEU A 4 3.05 -4.05 -5.68
C LEU A 4 1.63 -4.36 -5.21
N VAL A 5 1.49 -4.75 -3.96
CA VAL A 5 0.21 -4.94 -3.27
C VAL A 5 0.02 -3.77 -2.32
N PHE A 6 -0.98 -2.92 -2.55
CA PHE A 6 -1.26 -1.77 -1.69
C PHE A 6 -2.32 -2.10 -0.65
N LEU A 7 -1.99 -1.90 0.62
CA LEU A 7 -2.92 -2.11 1.72
C LEU A 7 -3.61 -0.79 2.11
N GLY A 8 -4.86 -0.64 1.68
CA GLY A 8 -5.69 0.56 1.85
C GLY A 8 -6.43 0.69 3.17
N THR A 9 -6.09 -0.07 4.21
CA THR A 9 -6.67 0.13 5.55
C THR A 9 -5.62 0.78 6.44
N VAL A 10 -5.88 1.81 7.23
CA VAL A 10 -4.89 2.36 8.19
C VAL A 10 -5.35 2.26 9.64
N ARG A 11 -6.55 1.70 9.85
CA ARG A 11 -7.12 1.50 11.17
C ARG A 11 -6.50 0.25 11.79
N ASP A 12 -5.50 0.47 12.63
CA ASP A 12 -4.91 -0.55 13.48
C ASP A 12 -5.59 -0.52 14.86
N SER A 13 -6.60 -1.38 15.05
CA SER A 13 -7.37 -1.42 16.29
C SER A 13 -7.18 -2.73 17.05
N THR A 14 -7.13 -2.61 18.37
CA THR A 14 -7.03 -3.73 19.33
C THR A 14 -8.38 -3.99 20.03
N PRO A 15 -8.54 -5.14 20.73
CA PRO A 15 -9.79 -5.50 21.40
C PRO A 15 -10.41 -4.35 22.25
N PRO A 16 -11.74 -4.20 22.25
CA PRO A 16 -12.76 -5.12 21.71
C PRO A 16 -12.95 -5.02 20.19
N ARG A 17 -12.12 -4.25 19.47
CA ARG A 17 -12.19 -4.11 18.02
C ARG A 17 -11.28 -5.15 17.35
N PRO A 18 -11.76 -5.90 16.35
CA PRO A 18 -10.96 -6.93 15.71
C PRO A 18 -9.72 -6.33 15.04
N ALA A 19 -8.66 -7.13 14.95
CA ALA A 19 -7.42 -6.79 14.25
C ALA A 19 -7.71 -6.33 12.80
N ARG A 20 -6.81 -5.50 12.26
CA ARG A 20 -6.89 -4.91 10.92
C ARG A 20 -7.16 -5.96 9.85
N LEU A 21 -8.43 -6.08 9.44
CA LEU A 21 -8.87 -7.14 8.52
C LEU A 21 -8.12 -7.10 7.18
N GLY A 22 -7.84 -5.90 6.68
CA GLY A 22 -7.06 -5.72 5.46
C GLY A 22 -5.67 -6.37 5.52
N ALA A 23 -4.99 -6.30 6.67
CA ALA A 23 -3.68 -6.94 6.86
C ALA A 23 -3.76 -8.47 6.75
N ARG A 24 -4.80 -9.07 7.32
CA ARG A 24 -5.03 -10.52 7.16
C ARG A 24 -5.31 -10.92 5.71
N VAL A 25 -6.01 -10.06 4.96
CA VAL A 25 -6.28 -10.29 3.53
C VAL A 25 -5.00 -10.14 2.70
N SER A 26 -4.16 -9.15 3.00
CA SER A 26 -2.87 -8.97 2.32
C SER A 26 -1.95 -10.17 2.55
N ASP A 27 -1.85 -10.68 3.78
CA ASP A 27 -1.01 -11.84 4.09
C ASP A 27 -1.44 -13.08 3.31
N ALA A 28 -2.76 -13.33 3.26
CA ALA A 28 -3.33 -14.44 2.51
C ALA A 28 -3.07 -14.29 0.99
N LEU A 29 -3.21 -13.08 0.45
CA LEU A 29 -2.94 -12.81 -0.96
C LEU A 29 -1.46 -13.00 -1.29
N VAL A 30 -0.56 -12.39 -0.53
CA VAL A 30 0.90 -12.49 -0.74
C VAL A 30 1.34 -13.95 -0.66
N THR A 31 0.87 -14.70 0.34
CA THR A 31 1.14 -16.13 0.47
C THR A 31 0.64 -16.92 -0.75
N CYS A 32 -0.55 -16.59 -1.26
CA CYS A 32 -1.12 -17.24 -2.44
C CYS A 32 -0.31 -16.94 -3.71
N LEU A 33 0.07 -15.68 -3.92
CA LEU A 33 0.87 -15.24 -5.06
C LEU A 33 2.26 -15.88 -5.04
N GLN A 34 2.96 -15.84 -3.91
CA GLN A 34 4.27 -16.46 -3.75
C GLN A 34 4.22 -17.98 -3.99
N ARG A 35 3.14 -18.66 -3.54
CA ARG A 35 2.99 -20.10 -3.73
C ARG A 35 2.69 -20.49 -5.18
N ARG A 36 1.92 -19.68 -5.91
CA ARG A 36 1.46 -19.98 -7.28
C ARG A 36 2.36 -19.44 -8.37
N TYR A 37 3.05 -18.33 -8.09
CA TYR A 37 3.84 -17.52 -9.02
C TYR A 37 5.16 -17.10 -8.36
N GLY A 38 5.90 -18.07 -7.80
CA GLY A 38 7.11 -17.81 -7.01
C GLY A 38 8.27 -17.20 -7.82
N GLU A 39 8.17 -17.17 -9.15
CA GLU A 39 9.07 -16.49 -10.06
C GLU A 39 8.80 -14.98 -10.19
N HIS A 40 7.71 -14.48 -9.61
CA HIS A 40 7.38 -13.06 -9.57
C HIS A 40 7.78 -12.44 -8.24
N ASP A 41 8.25 -11.19 -8.30
CA ASP A 41 8.51 -10.39 -7.12
C ASP A 41 7.21 -9.72 -6.67
N VAL A 42 6.86 -9.87 -5.40
CA VAL A 42 5.62 -9.34 -4.81
C VAL A 42 5.97 -8.58 -3.55
N GLU A 43 5.76 -7.27 -3.59
CA GLU A 43 6.09 -6.35 -2.51
C GLU A 43 4.79 -5.75 -1.92
N LEU A 44 4.63 -5.86 -0.60
CA LEU A 44 3.52 -5.21 0.12
C LEU A 44 3.89 -3.75 0.41
N VAL A 45 3.01 -2.83 0.04
CA VAL A 45 3.08 -1.40 0.36
C VAL A 45 1.99 -1.08 1.37
N ASP A 46 2.38 -0.80 2.61
CA ASP A 46 1.46 -0.42 3.66
C ASP A 46 1.38 1.10 3.79
N ALA A 47 0.17 1.67 3.67
CA ALA A 47 -0.05 3.09 3.87
C ALA A 47 0.40 3.61 5.25
N MET A 48 0.45 2.73 6.28
CA MET A 48 0.95 3.08 7.61
C MET A 48 2.47 3.30 7.67
N ASP A 49 3.24 2.78 6.70
CA ASP A 49 4.69 3.00 6.63
C ASP A 49 5.03 4.44 6.22
N PHE A 50 4.05 5.16 5.68
CA PHE A 50 4.17 6.56 5.30
C PHE A 50 3.56 7.41 6.40
N SER A 51 4.37 8.18 7.12
CA SER A 51 3.86 9.14 8.10
C SER A 51 3.18 10.31 7.37
N PRO A 52 1.84 10.44 7.41
CA PRO A 52 1.17 11.51 6.73
C PRO A 52 1.47 12.83 7.45
N SER A 53 1.95 13.82 6.70
CA SER A 53 2.00 15.20 7.17
C SER A 53 0.57 15.69 7.49
N PRO A 54 0.37 16.56 8.49
CA PRO A 54 -0.92 17.21 8.75
C PRO A 54 -1.48 17.92 7.50
N VAL A 55 -0.58 18.39 6.62
CA VAL A 55 -0.92 18.90 5.31
C VAL A 55 -0.60 17.84 4.27
N PHE A 56 -1.64 17.30 3.62
CA PHE A 56 -1.48 16.42 2.48
C PHE A 56 -0.78 17.17 1.34
N LYS A 57 0.38 16.66 0.91
CA LYS A 57 1.10 17.15 -0.26
C LYS A 57 1.54 15.96 -1.11
N PRO A 58 0.96 15.75 -2.30
CA PRO A 58 1.30 14.61 -3.15
C PRO A 58 2.71 14.74 -3.73
N HIS A 59 3.30 13.62 -4.17
CA HIS A 59 4.68 13.57 -4.70
C HIS A 59 4.90 14.57 -5.85
N PHE A 60 3.98 14.65 -6.81
CA PHE A 60 4.08 15.57 -7.97
C PHE A 60 4.00 17.06 -7.60
N ALA A 61 3.60 17.42 -6.37
CA ALA A 61 3.56 18.80 -5.91
C ALA A 61 4.90 19.29 -5.34
N TYR A 62 5.92 18.42 -5.28
CA TYR A 62 7.28 18.81 -4.95
C TYR A 62 8.08 19.08 -6.23
N PRO A 63 9.02 20.03 -6.21
CA PRO A 63 10.05 20.10 -7.22
C PRO A 63 10.79 18.76 -7.32
N GLU A 64 11.33 18.46 -8.51
CA GLU A 64 12.08 17.24 -8.77
C GLU A 64 13.20 17.03 -7.73
N GLY A 65 13.25 15.82 -7.16
CA GLY A 65 14.21 15.45 -6.10
C GLY A 65 13.98 16.12 -4.74
N LYS A 66 12.88 16.87 -4.54
CA LYS A 66 12.58 17.57 -3.28
C LYS A 66 11.44 16.94 -2.46
N ALA A 67 10.79 15.89 -2.95
CA ALA A 67 9.84 15.14 -2.13
C ALA A 67 10.56 14.38 -0.98
N PRO A 68 9.86 14.09 0.13
CA PRO A 68 10.35 13.21 1.17
C PRO A 68 10.90 11.90 0.61
N SER A 69 11.99 11.39 1.20
CA SER A 69 12.67 10.17 0.73
C SER A 69 11.72 8.98 0.57
N ALA A 70 10.81 8.77 1.52
CA ALA A 70 9.80 7.71 1.43
C ALA A 70 8.88 7.85 0.20
N LEU A 71 8.47 9.07 -0.17
CA LEU A 71 7.64 9.30 -1.35
C LEU A 71 8.43 9.11 -2.65
N ASN A 72 9.71 9.50 -2.69
CA ASN A 72 10.56 9.22 -3.86
C ASN A 72 10.76 7.72 -4.05
N GLN A 73 11.08 6.98 -2.98
CA GLN A 73 11.23 5.52 -3.04
C GLN A 73 9.94 4.84 -3.47
N LEU A 74 8.78 5.31 -3.00
CA LEU A 74 7.50 4.78 -3.45
C LEU A 74 7.25 5.05 -4.94
N ALA A 75 7.57 6.26 -5.42
CA ALA A 75 7.44 6.61 -6.83
C ALA A 75 8.33 5.71 -7.71
N GLU A 76 9.59 5.52 -7.33
CA GLU A 76 10.54 4.61 -8.00
C GLU A 76 10.02 3.16 -8.04
N LYS A 77 9.44 2.67 -6.93
CA LYS A 77 8.83 1.34 -6.87
C LYS A 77 7.63 1.20 -7.80
N ILE A 78 6.78 2.23 -7.85
CA ILE A 78 5.60 2.26 -8.73
C ILE A 78 6.02 2.26 -10.20
N GLU A 79 7.01 3.08 -10.55
CA GLU A 79 7.54 3.15 -11.93
C GLU A 79 8.18 1.83 -12.38
N ALA A 80 8.87 1.14 -11.46
CA ALA A 80 9.52 -0.14 -11.73
C ALA A 80 8.57 -1.37 -11.69
N ALA A 81 7.29 -1.19 -11.33
CA ALA A 81 6.36 -2.29 -11.20
C ALA A 81 5.68 -2.64 -12.54
N ASP A 82 5.50 -3.94 -12.77
CA ASP A 82 4.75 -4.48 -13.91
C ASP A 82 3.24 -4.53 -13.65
N GLY A 83 2.81 -4.41 -12.38
CA GLY A 83 1.40 -4.42 -12.03
C GLY A 83 1.12 -4.13 -10.56
N PHE A 84 -0.15 -3.86 -10.27
CA PHE A 84 -0.61 -3.45 -8.94
C PHE A 84 -1.84 -4.26 -8.50
N VAL A 85 -1.91 -4.55 -7.20
CA VAL A 85 -3.12 -5.07 -6.55
C VAL A 85 -3.52 -4.15 -5.42
N MET A 86 -4.74 -3.62 -5.48
CA MET A 86 -5.27 -2.72 -4.46
C MET A 86 -6.16 -3.50 -3.48
N ILE A 87 -5.78 -3.54 -2.20
CA ILE A 87 -6.60 -4.14 -1.13
C ILE A 87 -7.27 -3.00 -0.37
N SER A 88 -8.52 -2.71 -0.74
CA SER A 88 -9.33 -1.69 -0.10
C SER A 88 -10.50 -2.30 0.67
N PRO A 89 -10.83 -1.81 1.88
CA PRO A 89 -12.20 -1.95 2.36
C PRO A 89 -13.14 -1.13 1.48
N GLU A 90 -14.42 -1.43 1.53
CA GLU A 90 -15.44 -0.50 1.05
C GLU A 90 -15.60 0.62 2.09
N TYR A 91 -15.52 1.87 1.64
CA TYR A 91 -15.66 3.06 2.47
C TYR A 91 -16.60 4.04 1.78
N ASN A 92 -17.82 4.21 2.31
CA ASN A 92 -18.85 5.08 1.76
C ASN A 92 -19.10 4.83 0.26
N HIS A 93 -19.27 3.56 -0.14
CA HIS A 93 -19.45 3.12 -1.52
C HIS A 93 -18.25 3.40 -2.44
N SER A 94 -17.05 3.59 -1.88
CA SER A 94 -15.81 3.83 -2.62
C SER A 94 -14.63 3.06 -2.03
N MET A 95 -13.44 3.24 -2.63
CA MET A 95 -12.17 2.84 -2.02
C MET A 95 -11.88 3.70 -0.79
N SER A 96 -11.08 3.14 0.12
CA SER A 96 -10.59 3.85 1.29
C SER A 96 -9.73 5.06 0.87
N PRO A 97 -9.83 6.20 1.56
CA PRO A 97 -9.00 7.38 1.29
C PRO A 97 -7.51 7.19 1.61
N ALA A 98 -7.13 6.04 2.17
CA ALA A 98 -5.72 5.66 2.31
C ALA A 98 -5.09 5.19 0.99
N LEU A 99 -5.90 4.95 -0.05
CA LEU A 99 -5.50 4.71 -1.45
C LEU A 99 -5.91 5.91 -2.30
#